data_AF-X1GUQ2-F1
#
_entry.id   AF-X1GUQ2-F1
#
_cell.length_a   1.000
_cell.length_b   1.000
_cell.length_c   1.000
_cell.angle_alpha   90.00
_cell.angle_beta   90.00
_cell.angle_gamma   90.00
#
_symmetry.space_group_name_H-M   'P 1'
#
loop_
_entity.id
_entity.type
_entity.pdbx_description
1 polymer ?
#
loop_
_entity_poly.entity_id
_entity_poly.type
_entity_poly.pdbx_seq_one_letter_code
_entity_poly.pdbx_strand_id
1 'polypeptide(L)'
;MKKILSKIDLRHLSRYAGEHIKLVIQKMRYRKQVRADVLAELASDFEEELKECTSDEQKQQVARQLIEEFGDVKLLSALLHLVKKRCRPLWRKVVARTFQAVGVLILCFIFYIVWFTSGKPVITTNYV
;
A
#
# COMPACT_ATOMS: atom_id res chain seq x y z
N MET A 1 1.11 6.50 18.52
CA MET A 1 1.20 7.13 17.18
C MET A 1 2.56 7.78 16.92
N LYS A 2 3.24 8.32 17.94
CA LYS A 2 4.63 8.84 17.88
C LYS A 2 5.64 7.91 17.17
N LYS A 3 5.57 6.59 17.40
CA LYS A 3 6.57 5.61 16.89
C LYS A 3 6.61 5.37 15.36
N ILE A 4 5.55 5.70 14.62
CA ILE A 4 5.52 5.53 13.14
C ILE A 4 5.94 6.83 12.45
N LEU A 5 5.43 7.96 12.95
CA LEU A 5 5.85 9.30 12.54
C LEU A 5 7.31 9.60 12.90
N SER A 6 7.92 8.88 13.84
CA SER A 6 9.35 8.99 14.15
C SER A 6 10.25 8.14 13.25
N LYS A 7 9.67 7.20 12.47
CA LYS A 7 10.45 6.31 11.60
C LYS A 7 10.65 6.90 10.20
N ILE A 8 9.78 7.83 9.80
CA ILE A 8 9.93 8.61 8.57
C ILE A 8 10.43 9.98 9.01
N ASP A 9 11.67 10.27 8.65
CA ASP A 9 12.41 11.39 9.22
C ASP A 9 12.00 12.70 8.54
N LEU A 10 10.86 13.28 8.92
CA LEU A 10 10.37 14.57 8.39
C LEU A 10 11.25 15.78 8.79
N ARG A 11 12.44 15.56 9.36
CA ARG A 11 13.33 16.62 9.87
C ARG A 11 14.05 17.40 8.77
N HIS A 12 14.20 16.81 7.58
CA HIS A 12 14.79 17.48 6.42
C HIS A 12 13.77 18.33 5.65
N LEU A 13 12.48 18.11 5.89
CA LEU A 13 11.40 18.89 5.29
C LEU A 13 11.23 20.22 6.03
N SER A 14 10.75 21.25 5.32
CA SER A 14 10.38 22.50 5.98
C SER A 14 9.37 22.22 7.08
N ARG A 15 9.54 22.89 8.24
CA ARG A 15 8.72 22.65 9.44
C ARG A 15 7.21 22.78 9.15
N TYR A 16 6.86 23.67 8.23
CA TYR A 16 5.50 23.94 7.79
C TYR A 16 4.91 22.79 6.95
N ALA A 17 5.69 22.24 6.00
CA ALA A 17 5.27 21.09 5.19
C ALA A 17 5.03 19.84 6.06
N GLY A 18 5.94 19.56 7.00
CA GLY A 18 5.82 18.40 7.88
C GLY A 18 4.58 18.43 8.78
N GLU A 19 4.19 19.60 9.28
CA GLU A 19 2.97 19.76 10.08
C GLU A 19 1.70 19.58 9.25
N HIS A 20 1.66 20.13 8.04
CA HIS A 20 0.52 20.00 7.14
C HIS A 20 0.29 18.55 6.71
N ILE A 21 1.34 17.86 6.25
CA ILE A 21 1.30 16.44 5.86
C ILE A 21 0.79 15.58 7.02
N LYS A 22 1.23 15.87 8.25
CA LYS A 22 0.78 15.16 9.44
C LYS A 22 -0.71 15.34 9.72
N LEU A 23 -1.26 16.54 9.52
CA LEU A 23 -2.70 16.81 9.66
C LEU A 23 -3.53 16.07 8.62
N VAL A 24 -3.08 16.07 7.35
CA VAL A 24 -3.72 15.33 6.26
C VAL A 24 -3.80 13.84 6.57
N ILE A 25 -2.69 13.25 7.00
CA ILE A 25 -2.60 11.81 7.31
C ILE A 25 -3.44 11.42 8.53
N GLN A 26 -3.56 12.33 9.51
CA GLN A 26 -4.48 12.14 10.62
C GLN A 26 -5.93 12.10 10.15
N LYS A 27 -6.32 13.00 9.26
CA LYS A 27 -7.68 13.12 8.69
C LYS A 27 -8.07 11.97 7.76
N MET A 28 -7.11 11.36 7.05
CA MET A 28 -7.34 10.25 6.12
C MET A 28 -7.95 8.99 6.77
N ARG A 29 -7.83 8.84 8.11
CA ARG A 29 -8.42 7.75 8.92
C ARG A 29 -8.22 6.31 8.36
N TYR A 30 -7.07 6.01 7.75
CA TYR A 30 -6.79 4.70 7.14
C TYR A 30 -5.92 3.75 8.00
N ARG A 31 -5.58 2.55 7.52
CA ARG A 31 -4.65 1.62 8.20
C ARG A 31 -3.24 2.19 8.30
N LYS A 32 -2.51 1.85 9.38
CA LYS A 32 -1.18 2.38 9.71
C LYS A 32 -0.14 2.23 8.59
N GLN A 33 -0.05 1.06 7.95
CA GLN A 33 0.90 0.82 6.86
C GLN A 33 0.68 1.78 5.70
N VAL A 34 -0.56 1.87 5.23
CA VAL A 34 -0.89 2.73 4.10
C VAL A 34 -0.76 4.21 4.42
N ARG A 35 -0.97 4.62 5.67
CA ARG A 35 -0.63 5.99 6.10
C ARG A 35 0.87 6.26 6.01
N ALA A 36 1.72 5.28 6.29
CA ALA A 36 3.16 5.41 6.17
C ALA A 36 3.59 5.49 4.69
N ASP A 37 2.98 4.68 3.82
CA ASP A 37 3.24 4.74 2.37
C ASP A 37 2.90 6.12 1.81
N VAL A 38 1.70 6.64 2.13
CA VAL A 38 1.26 7.97 1.68
C VAL A 38 2.13 9.08 2.27
N LEU A 39 2.63 8.92 3.49
CA LEU A 39 3.57 9.87 4.08
C LEU A 39 4.89 9.91 3.31
N ALA A 40 5.44 8.74 2.99
CA ALA A 40 6.70 8.64 2.25
C ALA A 40 6.57 9.19 0.83
N GLU A 41 5.45 8.92 0.16
CA GLU A 41 5.14 9.45 -1.18
C GLU A 41 5.07 10.98 -1.15
N LEU A 42 4.23 11.55 -0.27
CA LEU A 42 4.16 13.00 -0.10
C LEU A 42 5.50 13.63 0.30
N ALA A 43 6.25 13.00 1.21
CA ALA A 43 7.55 13.53 1.62
C ALA A 43 8.54 13.56 0.44
N SER A 44 8.55 12.52 -0.40
CA SER A 44 9.37 12.44 -1.61
C SER A 44 8.97 13.52 -2.63
N ASP A 45 7.66 13.68 -2.89
CA ASP A 45 7.16 14.68 -3.84
C ASP A 45 7.55 16.11 -3.38
N PHE A 46 7.39 16.40 -2.08
CA PHE A 46 7.82 17.68 -1.51
C PHE A 46 9.34 17.84 -1.52
N GLU A 47 10.12 16.78 -1.31
CA GLU A 47 11.58 16.84 -1.35
C GLU A 47 12.09 17.13 -2.76
N GLU A 48 11.47 16.55 -3.78
CA GLU A 48 11.80 16.79 -5.19
C GLU A 48 11.52 18.25 -5.57
N GLU A 49 10.36 18.78 -5.19
CA GLU A 49 10.00 20.18 -5.44
C GLU A 49 10.91 21.17 -4.68
N LEU A 50 11.31 20.82 -3.45
CA LEU A 50 12.18 21.64 -2.61
C LEU A 50 13.66 21.50 -2.96
N LYS A 51 14.04 20.56 -3.83
CA LYS A 51 15.43 20.34 -4.26
C LYS A 51 15.96 21.52 -5.07
N GLU A 52 15.08 22.25 -5.74
CA GLU A 52 15.44 23.46 -6.51
C GLU A 52 15.71 24.68 -5.61
N CYS A 53 15.35 24.62 -4.32
CA CYS A 53 15.57 25.71 -3.38
C CYS A 53 16.93 25.62 -2.68
N THR A 54 17.78 26.63 -2.87
CA THR A 54 19.15 26.67 -2.34
C THR A 54 19.22 27.12 -0.87
N SER A 55 18.24 27.92 -0.40
CA SER A 55 18.20 28.49 0.95
C SER A 55 17.03 27.95 1.77
N ASP A 56 17.22 27.76 3.09
CA ASP A 56 16.19 27.29 4.02
C ASP A 56 15.00 28.26 4.13
N GLU A 57 15.21 29.56 3.91
CA GLU A 57 14.13 30.54 3.87
C GLU A 57 13.28 30.41 2.60
N GLN A 58 13.92 30.16 1.46
CA GLN A 58 13.24 29.91 0.19
C GLN A 58 12.44 28.61 0.27
N LYS A 59 13.00 27.55 0.86
CA LYS A 59 12.29 26.28 1.10
C LYS A 59 11.03 26.48 1.94
N GLN A 60 11.04 27.37 2.93
CA GLN A 60 9.86 27.66 3.73
C GLN A 60 8.79 28.44 2.96
N GLN A 61 9.19 29.39 2.12
CA GLN A 61 8.25 30.18 1.31
C GLN A 61 7.59 29.31 0.22
N VAL A 62 8.39 28.53 -0.50
CA VAL A 62 7.88 27.61 -1.53
C VAL A 62 6.98 26.55 -0.90
N ALA A 63 7.34 25.97 0.24
CA ALA A 63 6.46 25.04 0.96
C ALA A 63 5.14 25.67 1.41
N ARG A 64 5.14 26.95 1.79
CA ARG A 64 3.89 27.68 2.13
C ARG A 64 3.02 27.88 0.90
N GLN A 65 3.60 28.30 -0.22
CA GLN A 65 2.90 28.49 -1.48
C GLN A 65 2.29 27.18 -1.99
N LEU A 66 3.07 26.09 -1.98
CA LEU A 66 2.59 24.75 -2.31
C LEU A 66 1.39 24.39 -1.46
N ILE A 67 1.46 24.57 -0.13
CA ILE A 67 0.34 24.24 0.76
C ILE A 67 -0.89 25.11 0.51
N GLU A 68 -0.71 26.39 0.23
CA GLU A 68 -1.82 27.28 -0.15
C GLU A 68 -2.49 26.83 -1.45
N GLU A 69 -1.69 26.40 -2.43
CA GLU A 69 -2.19 25.87 -3.70
C GLU A 69 -2.86 24.49 -3.54
N PHE A 70 -2.35 23.64 -2.64
CA PHE A 70 -2.92 22.33 -2.31
C PHE A 70 -4.29 22.41 -1.59
N GLY A 71 -4.58 23.53 -0.91
CA GLY A 71 -5.91 23.82 -0.37
C GLY A 71 -6.35 23.00 0.88
N ASP A 72 -7.67 22.83 1.06
CA ASP A 72 -8.26 22.29 2.30
C ASP A 72 -7.80 20.84 2.61
N VAL A 73 -7.18 20.69 3.79
CA VAL A 73 -6.74 19.43 4.41
C VAL A 73 -7.82 18.33 4.36
N LYS A 74 -9.09 18.69 4.55
CA LYS A 74 -10.20 17.72 4.51
C LYS A 74 -10.35 17.11 3.12
N LEU A 75 -10.35 17.96 2.09
CA LEU A 75 -10.53 17.55 0.71
C LEU A 75 -9.33 16.69 0.26
N LEU A 76 -8.11 17.12 0.57
CA LEU A 76 -6.89 16.37 0.26
C LEU A 76 -6.90 14.98 0.89
N SER A 77 -7.29 14.90 2.17
CA SER A 77 -7.37 13.62 2.87
C SER A 77 -8.42 12.67 2.27
N ALA A 78 -9.51 13.22 1.72
CA ALA A 78 -10.55 12.45 1.04
C ALA A 78 -10.07 11.96 -0.33
N LEU A 79 -9.39 12.81 -1.12
CA LEU A 79 -8.82 12.42 -2.40
C LEU A 79 -7.75 11.34 -2.24
N LEU A 80 -6.81 11.50 -1.31
CA LEU A 80 -5.80 10.48 -1.01
C LEU A 80 -6.42 9.16 -0.57
N HIS A 81 -7.53 9.21 0.18
CA HIS A 81 -8.29 8.02 0.52
C HIS A 81 -8.86 7.32 -0.73
N LEU A 82 -9.43 8.08 -1.67
CA LEU A 82 -9.97 7.55 -2.92
C LEU A 82 -8.90 6.96 -3.83
N VAL A 83 -7.79 7.67 -4.02
CA VAL A 83 -6.64 7.21 -4.83
C VAL A 83 -6.11 5.90 -4.26
N LYS A 84 -5.88 5.82 -2.95
CA LYS A 84 -5.36 4.60 -2.33
C LYS A 84 -6.37 3.45 -2.31
N LYS A 85 -7.67 3.76 -2.30
CA LYS A 85 -8.74 2.77 -2.49
C LYS A 85 -8.76 2.23 -3.93
N ARG A 86 -8.56 3.09 -4.93
CA ARG A 86 -8.52 2.70 -6.36
C ARG A 86 -7.24 1.93 -6.68
N CYS A 87 -6.10 2.38 -6.18
CA CYS A 87 -4.79 1.71 -6.30
C CYS A 87 -4.62 0.52 -5.35
N ARG A 88 -5.71 -0.10 -4.86
CA ARG A 88 -5.62 -1.35 -4.06
C ARG A 88 -4.89 -2.39 -4.93
N PRO A 89 -3.73 -2.91 -4.48
CA PRO A 89 -2.85 -3.69 -5.33
C PRO A 89 -3.61 -4.93 -5.83
N LEU A 90 -3.80 -5.00 -7.15
CA LEU A 90 -4.48 -6.11 -7.82
C LEU A 90 -3.84 -7.45 -7.47
N TRP A 91 -2.53 -7.45 -7.22
CA TRP A 91 -1.76 -8.57 -6.68
C TRP A 91 -2.37 -9.22 -5.45
N ARG A 92 -2.93 -8.44 -4.52
CA ARG A 92 -3.54 -9.01 -3.31
C ARG A 92 -4.83 -9.77 -3.61
N LYS A 93 -5.55 -9.38 -4.66
CA LYS A 93 -6.72 -10.14 -5.16
C LYS A 93 -6.27 -11.41 -5.88
N VAL A 94 -5.21 -11.31 -6.70
CA VAL A 94 -4.65 -12.45 -7.43
C VAL A 94 -4.16 -13.53 -6.46
N VAL A 95 -3.39 -13.17 -5.43
CA VAL A 95 -2.88 -14.11 -4.40
C VAL A 95 -4.02 -14.81 -3.66
N ALA A 96 -5.08 -14.08 -3.31
CA ALA A 96 -6.24 -14.70 -2.66
C ALA A 96 -6.95 -15.70 -3.59
N ARG A 97 -7.06 -15.36 -4.89
CA ARG A 97 -7.71 -16.21 -5.89
C ARG A 97 -6.89 -17.46 -6.21
N THR A 98 -5.56 -17.35 -6.30
CA THR A 98 -4.68 -18.49 -6.51
C THR A 98 -4.70 -19.44 -5.32
N PHE A 99 -4.70 -18.92 -4.08
CA PHE A 99 -4.81 -19.76 -2.90
C PHE A 99 -6.14 -20.55 -2.86
N GLN A 100 -7.25 -19.92 -3.24
CA GLN A 100 -8.53 -20.61 -3.40
C GLN A 100 -8.46 -21.72 -4.45
N ALA A 101 -7.86 -21.46 -5.62
CA ALA A 101 -7.72 -22.45 -6.68
C ALA A 101 -6.85 -23.64 -6.25
N VAL A 102 -5.73 -23.38 -5.56
CA VAL A 102 -4.87 -24.42 -4.99
C VAL A 102 -5.62 -25.26 -3.96
N GLY A 103 -6.41 -24.63 -3.08
CA GLY A 103 -7.23 -25.34 -2.12
C GLY A 103 -8.25 -26.29 -2.78
N VAL A 104 -8.90 -25.84 -3.86
CA VAL A 104 -9.81 -26.69 -4.64
C VAL A 104 -9.06 -27.84 -5.32
N LEU A 105 -7.88 -27.59 -5.89
CA LEU A 105 -7.06 -28.64 -6.50
C LEU A 105 -6.63 -29.70 -5.47
N ILE A 106 -6.20 -29.28 -4.28
CA ILE A 106 -5.84 -30.20 -3.19
C ILE A 106 -7.06 -31.06 -2.80
N LEU A 107 -8.23 -30.45 -2.69
CA LEU A 107 -9.47 -31.17 -2.36
C LEU A 107 -9.80 -32.23 -3.43
N CYS A 108 -9.74 -31.87 -4.71
CA CYS A 108 -9.92 -32.82 -5.81
C CYS A 108 -8.88 -33.95 -5.79
N PHE A 109 -7.63 -33.63 -5.45
CA PHE A 109 -6.55 -34.61 -5.37
C PHE A 109 -6.78 -35.62 -4.24
N ILE A 110 -7.30 -35.17 -3.09
CA ILE A 110 -7.70 -36.05 -1.98
C ILE A 110 -8.79 -37.02 -2.44
N PHE A 111 -9.85 -36.51 -3.09
CA PHE A 111 -10.91 -37.37 -3.63
C PHE A 111 -10.38 -38.39 -4.65
N TYR A 112 -9.47 -37.96 -5.53
CA TYR A 112 -8.82 -38.84 -6.49
C TYR A 112 -8.01 -39.95 -5.80
N ILE A 113 -7.21 -39.63 -4.78
CA ILE A 113 -6.43 -40.64 -4.05
C ILE A 113 -7.36 -41.64 -3.35
N VAL A 114 -8.43 -41.18 -2.70
CA VAL A 114 -9.39 -42.07 -2.03
C VAL A 114 -10.03 -43.01 -3.05
N TRP A 115 -10.46 -42.48 -4.19
CA TRP A 115 -11.01 -43.29 -5.27
C TRP A 115 -9.99 -44.28 -5.85
N PHE A 116 -8.77 -43.82 -6.12
CA PHE A 116 -7.68 -44.62 -6.68
C PHE A 116 -7.26 -45.76 -5.75
N THR A 117 -7.15 -45.49 -4.45
CA THR A 117 -6.78 -46.51 -3.45
C THR A 117 -7.92 -47.48 -3.11
N SER A 118 -9.18 -47.05 -3.25
CA SER A 118 -10.36 -47.92 -3.07
C SER A 118 -10.70 -48.71 -4.33
N GLY A 119 -10.12 -48.37 -5.47
CA GLY A 119 -10.32 -49.07 -6.74
C GLY A 119 -9.71 -50.48 -6.72
N LYS A 120 -10.43 -51.45 -7.29
CA LYS A 120 -9.87 -52.79 -7.50
C LYS A 120 -8.86 -52.73 -8.66
N PRO A 121 -7.64 -53.25 -8.52
CA PRO A 121 -6.68 -53.28 -9.62
C PRO A 121 -7.22 -54.19 -10.73
N VAL A 122 -7.47 -53.61 -11.91
CA VAL A 122 -7.83 -54.37 -13.11
C VAL A 122 -6.57 -54.51 -13.94
N ILE A 123 -6.02 -55.72 -13.99
CA ILE A 123 -4.84 -56.03 -14.81
C ILE A 123 -5.30 -56.07 -16.27
N THR A 124 -5.01 -55.00 -17.02
CA THR A 124 -5.39 -54.88 -18.44
C THR A 124 -4.37 -55.47 -19.41
N THR A 125 -3.13 -55.67 -18.98
CA THR A 125 -2.05 -56.17 -19.81
C THR A 125 -1.43 -57.41 -19.20
N ASN A 126 -1.44 -58.51 -19.97
CA ASN A 126 -0.72 -59.73 -19.65
C ASN A 126 0.67 -59.62 -20.28
N TYR A 127 1.72 -59.61 -19.45
CA TYR A 127 3.12 -59.51 -19.88
C TYR A 127 3.81 -60.89 -20.03
N VAL A 128 3.04 -61.97 -19.98
CA VAL A 128 3.51 -63.36 -20.18
C VAL A 128 3.70 -63.66 -21.66
#